data_AF-A0A0R0BVZ9-F1
#
_entry.id   AF-A0A0R0BVZ9-F1
#
_cell.length_a   1.000
_cell.length_b   1.000
_cell.length_c   1.000
_cell.angle_alpha   90.00
_cell.angle_beta   90.00
_cell.angle_gamma   90.00
#
_symmetry.space_group_name_H-M   'P 1'
#
loop_
_entity.id
_entity.type
_entity.pdbx_description
1 polymer ?
#
loop_
_entity_poly.entity_id
_entity_poly.type
_entity_poly.pdbx_seq_one_letter_code
_entity_poly.pdbx_strand_id
1 'polypeptide(L)'
;MAALSELYKSAAVRTLETQAIERAGDGGWGLMQQAGQAAWALLQQEWPQARRLLVLVGSGNNGGDGYVLARLAVQQGCAVTVMALAAGGPRTELARRACADYFAAGGQLQVFSGQLPVADVVVDALLGLGLARAPEAEVAQLIQTLNASAMPVLAIDLPSGVSADTGAVAGVAVVAERTLAMLLPHVGLYTGAALNHVGKVSVASLDTAPAASAGLQPCAHRADAADLPRLLPQRQRDWHKGRNGHVLLLGGDHGTGGAVLLAAQAALRSGAGLVSVGTRRLHVPALLAQCPELMAFDARQGPLLQARLSAATVVALGPGLGQQPWAEALYAQATQAALPLVLDADGLNLLAARPQQLPGAILTPHPGEAARLLGWSTAAVQADRLAALQALVERYQSVVVLKGAGSLVGAPQALPWLIDAGNPGMAVGGMGDVLTGVIAGLLAQGLSPLQAARAGALLHALAGDRAAGNQPCGMMPSDLLPHLRVLANPEVVR
;
A
#
# COMPACT_ATOMS: atom_id res chain seq x y z
N MET A 1 20.09 -12.20 4.94
CA MET A 1 18.68 -11.79 4.65
C MET A 1 18.73 -10.32 4.26
N ALA A 2 18.29 -9.94 3.05
CA ALA A 2 18.07 -8.52 2.78
C ALA A 2 17.02 -8.02 3.79
N ALA A 3 17.28 -6.93 4.51
CA ALA A 3 16.33 -6.39 5.46
C ALA A 3 15.04 -5.99 4.71
N LEU A 4 13.88 -6.15 5.34
CA LEU A 4 12.64 -5.55 4.83
C LEU A 4 12.82 -4.04 4.81
N SER A 5 12.28 -3.36 3.80
CA SER A 5 12.27 -1.91 3.80
C SER A 5 11.35 -1.41 4.92
N GLU A 6 11.84 -0.54 5.77
CA GLU A 6 11.09 0.06 6.87
C GLU A 6 10.47 1.39 6.40
N LEU A 7 9.28 1.72 6.92
CA LEU A 7 8.56 2.96 6.63
C LEU A 7 8.36 3.78 7.91
N TYR A 8 8.44 5.10 7.78
CA TYR A 8 8.46 6.02 8.92
C TYR A 8 7.38 7.09 8.80
N LYS A 9 6.98 7.60 9.97
CA LYS A 9 6.20 8.85 10.08
C LYS A 9 7.16 10.03 10.12
N SER A 10 6.64 11.20 9.77
CA SER A 10 7.33 12.49 9.76
C SER A 10 8.06 12.80 11.06
N ALA A 11 7.51 12.38 12.20
CA ALA A 11 8.15 12.54 13.51
C ALA A 11 9.53 11.88 13.59
N ALA A 12 9.68 10.65 13.10
CA ALA A 12 10.96 9.95 13.10
C ALA A 12 11.97 10.60 12.14
N VAL A 13 11.49 11.11 11.00
CA VAL A 13 12.31 11.84 10.04
C VAL A 13 12.84 13.14 10.65
N ARG A 14 11.99 13.90 11.33
CA ARG A 14 12.40 15.12 12.06
C ARG A 14 13.40 14.80 13.17
N THR A 15 13.23 13.69 13.90
CA THR A 15 14.22 13.26 14.89
C THR A 15 15.57 12.95 14.25
N LEU A 16 15.59 12.24 13.12
CA LEU A 16 16.82 11.95 12.39
C LEU A 16 17.49 13.23 11.87
N GLU A 17 16.70 14.14 11.30
CA GLU A 17 17.16 15.44 10.82
C GLU A 17 17.83 16.23 11.95
N THR A 18 17.16 16.40 13.09
CA THR A 18 17.74 17.09 14.26
C THR A 18 19.05 16.44 14.71
N GLN A 19 19.11 15.12 14.81
CA GLN A 19 20.33 14.41 15.20
C GLN A 19 21.47 14.61 14.19
N ALA A 20 21.17 14.63 12.89
CA ALA A 20 22.15 14.88 11.84
C ALA A 20 22.70 16.31 11.93
N ILE A 21 21.81 17.30 12.11
CA ILE A 21 22.16 18.72 12.29
C ILE A 21 23.07 18.92 13.51
N GLU A 22 22.70 18.33 14.66
CA GLU A 22 23.48 18.42 15.89
C GLU A 22 24.88 17.82 15.75
N ARG A 23 25.01 16.69 15.04
CA ARG A 23 26.30 16.02 14.80
C ARG A 23 27.20 16.79 13.83
N ALA A 24 26.62 17.40 12.80
CA ALA A 24 27.37 18.18 11.82
C ALA A 24 27.84 19.53 12.40
N GLY A 25 27.05 20.13 13.29
CA GLY A 25 27.37 21.43 13.91
C GLY A 25 27.34 22.62 12.95
N ASP A 26 26.75 22.46 11.77
CA ASP A 26 26.71 23.47 10.69
C ASP A 26 25.34 24.14 10.53
N GLY A 27 24.44 23.92 11.50
CA GLY A 27 23.08 24.45 11.48
C GLY A 27 22.16 23.80 10.44
N GLY A 28 22.54 22.66 9.86
CA GLY A 28 21.77 21.93 8.85
C GLY A 28 22.04 22.34 7.42
N TRP A 29 23.05 23.19 7.20
CA TRP A 29 23.41 23.66 5.88
C TRP A 29 23.89 22.53 4.95
N GLY A 30 24.79 21.66 5.44
CA GLY A 30 25.29 20.52 4.68
C GLY A 30 24.18 19.57 4.26
N LEU A 31 23.20 19.34 5.14
CA LEU A 31 22.06 18.49 4.84
C LEU A 31 21.18 19.07 3.72
N MET A 32 20.89 20.37 3.76
CA MET A 32 20.17 21.07 2.68
C MET A 32 20.96 21.05 1.36
N GLN A 33 22.29 21.18 1.42
CA GLN A 33 23.13 21.07 0.23
C GLN A 33 23.07 19.67 -0.39
N GLN A 34 23.14 18.63 0.44
CA GLN A 34 23.01 17.23 0.01
C GLN A 34 21.61 16.96 -0.56
N ALA A 35 20.55 17.48 0.05
CA ALA A 35 19.18 17.32 -0.43
C ALA A 35 18.99 17.92 -1.83
N GLY A 36 19.41 19.17 -2.03
CA GLY A 36 19.35 19.82 -3.34
C GLY A 36 20.24 19.14 -4.38
N GLN A 37 21.41 18.62 -3.98
CA GLN A 37 22.30 17.85 -4.86
C GLN A 37 21.68 16.52 -5.28
N ALA A 38 21.07 15.78 -4.35
CA ALA A 38 20.40 14.52 -4.64
C ALA A 38 19.19 14.73 -5.57
N ALA A 39 18.40 15.77 -5.33
CA ALA A 39 17.29 16.14 -6.20
C ALA A 39 17.77 16.53 -7.60
N TRP A 40 18.87 17.28 -7.71
CA TRP A 40 19.47 17.63 -9.00
C TRP A 40 19.97 16.39 -9.75
N ALA A 41 20.67 15.48 -9.06
CA ALA A 41 21.18 14.25 -9.66
C ALA A 41 20.04 13.36 -10.18
N LEU A 42 18.95 13.21 -9.42
CA LEU A 42 17.78 12.47 -9.87
C LEU A 42 17.13 13.14 -11.08
N LEU A 43 16.97 14.47 -11.08
CA LEU A 43 16.42 15.20 -12.23
C LEU A 43 17.25 14.93 -13.49
N GLN A 44 18.57 15.00 -13.42
CA GLN A 44 19.46 14.71 -14.54
C GLN A 44 19.36 13.26 -15.04
N GLN A 45 19.17 12.31 -14.13
CA GLN A 45 18.99 10.91 -14.48
C GLN A 45 17.69 10.68 -15.24
N GLU A 46 16.61 11.32 -14.81
CA GLU A 46 15.26 11.08 -15.32
C GLU A 46 14.94 11.89 -16.58
N TRP A 47 15.43 13.12 -16.65
CA TRP A 47 15.26 14.01 -17.78
C TRP A 47 16.62 14.58 -18.24
N PRO A 48 17.53 13.74 -18.80
CA PRO A 48 18.88 14.16 -19.19
C PRO A 48 18.92 15.22 -20.29
N GLN A 49 17.82 15.41 -21.00
CA GLN A 49 17.68 16.42 -22.06
C GLN A 49 17.07 17.74 -21.57
N ALA A 50 16.62 17.82 -20.31
CA ALA A 50 16.00 19.04 -19.78
C ALA A 50 17.02 20.19 -19.73
N ARG A 51 16.66 21.32 -20.35
CA ARG A 51 17.48 22.54 -20.37
C ARG A 51 16.78 23.72 -19.72
N ARG A 52 15.45 23.71 -19.64
CA ARG A 52 14.62 24.74 -19.04
C ARG A 52 13.89 24.18 -17.83
N LEU A 53 14.15 24.74 -16.65
CA LEU A 53 13.57 24.29 -15.39
C LEU A 53 12.72 25.38 -14.78
N LEU A 54 11.58 24.98 -14.22
CA LEU A 54 10.77 25.82 -13.34
C LEU A 54 10.85 25.23 -11.93
N VAL A 55 11.35 26.00 -10.96
CA VAL A 55 11.45 25.55 -9.57
C VAL A 55 10.45 26.33 -8.73
N LEU A 56 9.44 25.64 -8.24
CA LEU A 56 8.37 26.21 -7.41
C LEU A 56 8.78 26.10 -5.95
N VAL A 57 9.06 27.23 -5.31
CA VAL A 57 9.63 27.25 -3.95
C VAL A 57 8.66 27.81 -2.93
N GLY A 58 8.58 27.14 -1.78
CA GLY A 58 7.89 27.64 -0.60
C GLY A 58 8.80 28.43 0.32
N SER A 59 8.25 28.88 1.44
CA SER A 59 8.98 29.68 2.43
C SER A 59 9.85 28.86 3.41
N GLY A 60 9.68 27.54 3.44
CA GLY A 60 10.34 26.64 4.41
C GLY A 60 11.65 26.03 3.90
N ASN A 61 12.17 25.05 4.64
CA ASN A 61 13.39 24.33 4.27
C ASN A 61 13.26 23.57 2.93
N ASN A 62 12.09 23.01 2.61
CA ASN A 62 11.86 22.36 1.31
C ASN A 62 12.12 23.35 0.14
N GLY A 63 11.68 24.61 0.29
CA GLY A 63 11.98 25.67 -0.68
C GLY A 63 13.48 25.98 -0.76
N GLY A 64 14.20 25.89 0.37
CA GLY A 64 15.65 25.96 0.43
C GLY A 64 16.34 24.87 -0.40
N ASP A 65 15.88 23.62 -0.31
CA ASP A 65 16.38 22.50 -1.14
C ASP A 65 16.16 22.78 -2.63
N GLY A 66 14.99 23.36 -2.97
CA GLY A 66 14.67 23.86 -4.31
C GLY A 66 15.65 24.94 -4.80
N TYR A 67 16.01 25.92 -3.96
CA TYR A 67 17.01 26.93 -4.31
C TYR A 67 18.41 26.33 -4.53
N VAL A 68 18.81 25.33 -3.73
CA VAL A 68 20.08 24.63 -3.93
C VAL A 68 20.10 23.92 -5.28
N LEU A 69 19.05 23.17 -5.61
CA LEU A 69 18.91 22.53 -6.93
C LEU A 69 18.96 23.57 -8.05
N ALA A 70 18.21 24.66 -7.92
CA ALA A 70 18.15 25.74 -8.90
C ALA A 70 19.55 26.34 -9.16
N ARG A 71 20.33 26.58 -8.11
CA ARG A 71 21.71 27.08 -8.20
C ARG A 71 22.61 26.10 -8.95
N LEU A 72 22.54 24.81 -8.62
CA LEU A 72 23.33 23.78 -9.31
C LEU A 72 22.99 23.70 -10.80
N ALA A 73 21.70 23.79 -11.13
CA ALA A 73 21.23 23.78 -12.51
C ALA A 73 21.73 25.02 -13.30
N VAL A 74 21.71 26.22 -12.70
CA VAL A 74 22.28 27.43 -13.33
C VAL A 74 23.78 27.26 -13.59
N GLN A 75 24.53 26.72 -12.62
CA GLN A 75 25.97 26.46 -12.77
C GLN A 75 26.29 25.44 -13.88
N GLN A 76 25.35 24.55 -14.19
CA GLN A 76 25.43 23.58 -15.29
C GLN A 76 24.86 24.13 -16.62
N GLY A 77 24.52 25.42 -16.69
CA GLY A 77 24.07 26.09 -17.90
C GLY A 77 22.61 25.86 -18.26
N CYS A 78 21.77 25.38 -17.33
CA CYS A 78 20.32 25.31 -17.54
C CYS A 78 19.68 26.71 -17.42
N ALA A 79 18.63 26.94 -18.21
CA ALA A 79 17.75 28.10 -18.05
C ALA A 79 16.77 27.81 -16.89
N VAL A 80 16.97 28.45 -15.74
CA VAL A 80 16.18 28.18 -14.54
C VAL A 80 15.33 29.38 -14.18
N THR A 81 14.03 29.17 -14.04
CA THR A 81 13.11 30.13 -13.43
C THR A 81 12.74 29.62 -12.05
N VAL A 82 13.08 30.36 -10.99
CA VAL A 82 12.51 30.08 -9.65
C VAL A 82 11.25 30.92 -9.49
N MET A 83 10.18 30.32 -8.97
CA MET A 83 8.91 30.99 -8.76
C MET A 83 8.39 30.76 -7.34
N ALA A 84 7.94 31.85 -6.70
CA ALA A 84 7.34 31.84 -5.37
C ALA A 84 6.00 32.59 -5.36
N LEU A 85 5.19 32.38 -4.32
CA LEU A 85 4.00 33.20 -4.07
C LEU A 85 4.39 34.62 -3.64
N ALA A 86 3.51 35.61 -3.86
CA ALA A 86 3.77 37.02 -3.55
C ALA A 86 4.11 37.26 -2.07
N ALA A 87 3.46 36.53 -1.16
CA ALA A 87 3.74 36.56 0.28
C ALA A 87 4.81 35.52 0.72
N GLY A 88 5.46 34.84 -0.22
CA GLY A 88 6.14 33.55 -0.06
C GLY A 88 7.66 33.56 -0.08
N GLY A 89 8.32 34.61 0.43
CA GLY A 89 9.78 34.62 0.58
C GLY A 89 10.32 33.56 1.57
N PRO A 90 11.62 33.21 1.50
CA PRO A 90 12.23 32.27 2.43
C PRO A 90 12.18 32.79 3.87
N ARG A 91 11.62 32.00 4.79
CA ARG A 91 11.43 32.36 6.21
C ARG A 91 12.51 31.74 7.11
N THR A 92 12.97 30.54 6.80
CA THR A 92 14.04 29.90 7.57
C THR A 92 15.40 30.50 7.21
N GLU A 93 16.37 30.42 8.13
CA GLU A 93 17.73 30.91 7.88
C GLU A 93 18.40 30.13 6.74
N LEU A 94 18.23 28.81 6.72
CA LEU A 94 18.75 27.95 5.66
C LEU A 94 18.16 28.30 4.29
N ALA A 95 16.84 28.48 4.18
CA ALA A 95 16.21 28.87 2.93
C ALA A 95 16.64 30.28 2.47
N ARG A 96 16.86 31.21 3.40
CA ARG A 96 17.38 32.55 3.09
C ARG A 96 18.80 32.48 2.53
N ARG A 97 19.66 31.64 3.14
CA ARG A 97 21.02 31.40 2.65
C ARG A 97 21.03 30.74 1.27
N ALA A 98 20.23 29.70 1.06
CA ALA A 98 20.12 29.03 -0.25
C ALA A 98 19.61 29.98 -1.35
N CYS A 99 18.62 30.83 -1.02
CA CYS A 99 18.11 31.86 -1.91
C CYS A 99 19.19 32.90 -2.28
N ALA A 100 19.97 33.37 -1.30
CA ALA A 100 21.08 34.28 -1.56
C ALA A 100 22.16 33.65 -2.46
N ASP A 101 22.52 32.38 -2.21
CA ASP A 101 23.46 31.64 -3.05
C ASP A 101 22.95 31.45 -4.49
N TYR A 102 21.64 31.23 -4.66
CA TYR A 102 21.00 31.16 -5.98
C TYR A 102 21.11 32.49 -6.74
N PHE A 103 20.81 33.61 -6.10
CA PHE A 103 20.97 34.93 -6.71
C PHE A 103 22.43 35.26 -7.04
N ALA A 104 23.37 34.90 -6.16
CA ALA A 104 24.80 35.08 -6.42
C ALA A 104 25.29 34.28 -7.64
N ALA A 105 24.64 33.17 -7.97
CA ALA A 105 24.90 32.40 -9.19
C ALA A 105 24.23 32.99 -10.45
N GLY A 106 23.56 34.14 -10.35
CA GLY A 106 22.85 34.79 -11.46
C GLY A 106 21.39 34.37 -11.61
N GLY A 107 20.82 33.71 -10.60
CA GLY A 107 19.42 33.30 -10.57
C GLY A 107 18.43 34.47 -10.59
N GLN A 108 17.19 34.18 -10.98
CA GLN A 108 16.08 35.14 -10.98
C GLN A 108 14.84 34.52 -10.32
N LEU A 109 14.15 35.33 -9.50
CA LEU A 109 12.91 34.94 -8.84
C LEU A 109 11.74 35.64 -9.53
N GLN A 110 10.72 34.86 -9.88
CA GLN A 110 9.43 35.36 -10.36
C GLN A 110 8.35 35.17 -9.31
N VAL A 111 7.42 36.10 -9.25
CA VAL A 111 6.23 35.98 -8.41
C VAL A 111 5.13 35.31 -9.23
N PHE A 112 4.48 34.29 -8.67
CA PHE A 112 3.35 33.64 -9.32
C PHE A 112 2.20 34.64 -9.51
N SER A 113 1.80 34.82 -10.77
CA SER A 113 0.73 35.74 -11.19
C SER A 113 -0.49 35.03 -11.77
N GLY A 114 -0.61 33.72 -11.56
CA GLY A 114 -1.69 32.88 -12.11
C GLY A 114 -1.31 32.09 -13.36
N GLN A 115 -0.07 32.22 -13.85
CA GLN A 115 0.44 31.48 -15.01
C GLN A 115 1.82 30.90 -14.72
N LEU A 116 2.13 29.76 -15.36
CA LEU A 116 3.44 29.12 -15.28
C LEU A 116 4.16 29.27 -16.63
N PRO A 117 5.45 29.65 -16.63
CA PRO A 117 6.25 29.63 -17.85
C PRO A 117 6.43 28.18 -18.33
N VAL A 118 6.61 28.01 -19.64
CA VAL A 118 6.92 26.70 -20.22
C VAL A 118 8.32 26.28 -19.78
N ALA A 119 8.41 25.09 -19.18
CA ALA A 119 9.64 24.43 -18.80
C ALA A 119 9.65 22.99 -19.35
N ASP A 120 10.83 22.39 -19.41
CA ASP A 120 10.98 20.99 -19.76
C ASP A 120 10.64 20.10 -18.55
N VAL A 121 10.94 20.57 -17.33
CA VAL A 121 10.61 19.92 -16.05
C VAL A 121 10.27 20.97 -15.00
N VAL A 122 9.29 20.69 -14.16
CA VAL A 122 8.97 21.47 -12.96
C VAL A 122 9.48 20.76 -11.70
N VAL A 123 10.08 21.50 -10.79
CA VAL A 123 10.47 21.02 -9.46
C VAL A 123 9.49 21.58 -8.44
N ASP A 124 8.77 20.69 -7.76
CA ASP A 124 7.92 21.01 -6.62
C ASP A 124 8.73 21.00 -5.33
N ALA A 125 8.95 22.20 -4.79
CA ALA A 125 9.61 22.48 -3.51
C ALA A 125 8.74 23.43 -2.65
N LEU A 126 7.41 23.37 -2.82
CA LEU A 126 6.49 24.30 -2.15
C LEU A 126 6.27 23.93 -0.68
N LEU A 127 5.94 22.67 -0.39
CA LEU A 127 5.58 22.18 0.93
C LEU A 127 6.28 20.84 1.17
N GLY A 128 6.83 20.65 2.38
CA GLY A 128 7.41 19.36 2.82
C GLY A 128 6.63 18.77 3.99
N LEU A 129 7.32 18.07 4.90
CA LEU A 129 6.79 17.41 6.12
C LEU A 129 5.93 18.27 7.07
N GLY A 130 5.77 19.57 6.83
CA GLY A 130 5.03 20.49 7.71
C GLY A 130 3.51 20.53 7.47
N LEU A 131 3.01 19.91 6.40
CA LEU A 131 1.60 20.03 6.04
C LEU A 131 0.71 19.05 6.82
N ALA A 132 -0.10 19.58 7.74
CA ALA A 132 -1.14 18.83 8.45
C ALA A 132 -2.57 19.18 8.00
N ARG A 133 -2.72 20.12 7.06
CA ARG A 133 -4.01 20.68 6.62
C ARG A 133 -4.00 20.93 5.12
N ALA A 134 -5.18 21.20 4.54
CA ALA A 134 -5.28 21.57 3.14
C ALA A 134 -4.39 22.79 2.80
N PRO A 135 -3.77 22.83 1.61
CA PRO A 135 -3.04 24.02 1.16
C PRO A 135 -3.93 25.26 1.19
N GLU A 136 -3.34 26.40 1.56
CA GLU A 136 -4.03 27.69 1.52
C GLU A 136 -4.38 28.09 0.09
N ALA A 137 -5.36 28.98 -0.09
CA ALA A 137 -5.98 29.24 -1.39
C ALA A 137 -4.97 29.59 -2.51
N GLU A 138 -3.96 30.42 -2.23
CA GLU A 138 -2.94 30.78 -3.22
C GLU A 138 -2.03 29.59 -3.60
N VAL A 139 -1.64 28.77 -2.62
CA VAL A 139 -0.86 27.55 -2.88
C VAL A 139 -1.70 26.55 -3.66
N ALA A 140 -2.97 26.37 -3.28
CA ALA A 140 -3.90 25.50 -3.97
C ALA A 140 -4.09 25.92 -5.43
N GLN A 141 -4.24 27.22 -5.71
CA GLN A 141 -4.34 27.75 -7.07
C GLN A 141 -3.08 27.45 -7.90
N LEU A 142 -1.90 27.61 -7.30
CA LEU A 142 -0.63 27.30 -7.96
C LEU A 142 -0.54 25.79 -8.27
N ILE A 143 -0.85 24.93 -7.31
CA ILE A 143 -0.87 23.47 -7.50
C ILE A 143 -1.87 23.07 -8.60
N GLN A 144 -3.07 23.66 -8.63
CA GLN A 144 -4.06 23.40 -9.67
C GLN A 144 -3.56 23.82 -11.06
N THR A 145 -2.89 24.97 -11.14
CA THR A 145 -2.28 25.47 -12.39
C THR A 145 -1.15 24.53 -12.86
N LEU A 146 -0.35 24.01 -11.92
CA LEU A 146 0.68 23.02 -12.22
C LEU A 146 0.09 21.70 -12.74
N ASN A 147 -0.89 21.14 -12.04
CA ASN A 147 -1.52 19.88 -12.41
C ASN A 147 -2.29 19.97 -13.75
N ALA A 148 -2.75 21.17 -14.13
CA ALA A 148 -3.35 21.43 -15.44
C ALA A 148 -2.30 21.59 -16.56
N SER A 149 -1.01 21.71 -16.22
CA SER A 149 0.08 21.75 -17.18
C SER A 149 0.44 20.33 -17.66
N ALA A 150 0.99 20.22 -18.87
CA ALA A 150 1.52 18.97 -19.40
C ALA A 150 3.01 18.75 -19.03
N MET A 151 3.56 19.55 -18.11
CA MET A 151 4.97 19.50 -17.76
C MET A 151 5.22 18.37 -16.74
N PRO A 152 6.28 17.56 -16.90
CA PRO A 152 6.64 16.56 -15.92
C PRO A 152 7.11 17.23 -14.62
N VAL A 153 6.79 16.61 -13.49
CA VAL A 153 7.05 17.17 -12.16
C VAL A 153 7.93 16.24 -11.32
N LEU A 154 8.99 16.81 -10.74
CA LEU A 154 9.80 16.23 -9.68
C LEU A 154 9.42 16.87 -8.34
N ALA A 155 8.87 16.08 -7.41
CA ALA A 155 8.62 16.53 -6.04
C ALA A 155 9.84 16.27 -5.14
N ILE A 156 10.27 17.30 -4.42
CA ILE A 156 11.28 17.20 -3.36
C ILE A 156 10.59 16.86 -2.05
N ASP A 157 11.05 15.77 -1.42
CA ASP A 157 10.55 15.16 -0.20
C ASP A 157 9.15 14.53 -0.33
N LEU A 158 8.14 15.34 -0.64
CA LEU A 158 6.74 14.95 -0.81
C LEU A 158 6.09 15.80 -1.91
N PRO A 159 5.15 15.27 -2.72
CA PRO A 159 4.30 16.13 -3.52
C PRO A 159 3.51 17.07 -2.60
N SER A 160 3.63 18.36 -2.83
CA SER A 160 3.00 19.40 -2.03
C SER A 160 1.49 19.18 -1.97
N GLY A 161 0.95 19.02 -0.76
CA GLY A 161 -0.47 18.68 -0.53
C GLY A 161 -0.71 17.25 -0.03
N VAL A 162 0.29 16.37 -0.12
CA VAL A 162 0.22 15.00 0.41
C VAL A 162 0.66 14.95 1.88
N SER A 163 -0.08 14.23 2.71
CA SER A 163 0.35 13.92 4.08
C SER A 163 1.40 12.80 4.11
N ALA A 164 2.55 13.08 4.73
CA ALA A 164 3.64 12.12 4.93
C ALA A 164 3.24 10.92 5.81
N ASP A 165 2.31 11.12 6.74
CA ASP A 165 1.98 10.13 7.78
C ASP A 165 0.82 9.21 7.37
N THR A 166 -0.10 9.71 6.56
CA THR A 166 -1.33 8.97 6.21
C THR A 166 -1.54 8.75 4.72
N GLY A 167 -0.82 9.49 3.86
CA GLY A 167 -1.06 9.49 2.41
C GLY A 167 -2.39 10.15 2.01
N ALA A 168 -3.06 10.83 2.95
CA ALA A 168 -4.26 11.60 2.65
C ALA A 168 -3.92 12.88 1.88
N VAL A 169 -4.87 13.29 1.02
CA VAL A 169 -4.83 14.55 0.28
C VAL A 169 -6.02 15.39 0.73
N ALA A 170 -5.74 16.44 1.51
CA ALA A 170 -6.77 17.38 1.95
C ALA A 170 -6.88 18.52 0.91
N GLY A 171 -7.89 18.46 0.04
CA GLY A 171 -8.09 19.44 -1.02
C GLY A 171 -7.34 19.08 -2.30
N VAL A 172 -6.22 19.75 -2.58
CA VAL A 172 -5.40 19.52 -3.78
C VAL A 172 -3.97 19.16 -3.41
N ALA A 173 -3.34 18.30 -4.20
CA ALA A 173 -1.93 18.00 -4.12
C ALA A 173 -1.30 17.95 -5.50
N VAL A 174 0.00 18.21 -5.58
CA VAL A 174 0.81 18.09 -6.81
C VAL A 174 0.73 16.66 -7.34
N VAL A 175 0.62 16.51 -8.65
CA VAL A 175 0.75 15.21 -9.34
C VAL A 175 2.16 15.13 -9.91
N ALA A 176 3.02 14.36 -9.23
CA ALA A 176 4.41 14.17 -9.59
C ALA A 176 4.62 12.92 -10.46
N GLU A 177 5.57 13.00 -11.38
CA GLU A 177 6.07 11.83 -12.11
C GLU A 177 7.18 11.13 -11.30
N ARG A 178 7.94 11.91 -10.52
CA ARG A 178 8.96 11.43 -9.59
C ARG A 178 8.85 12.14 -8.25
N THR A 179 9.06 11.39 -7.17
CA THR A 179 9.21 11.94 -5.82
C THR A 179 10.53 11.46 -5.22
N LEU A 180 11.33 12.38 -4.68
CA LEU A 180 12.54 12.06 -3.93
C LEU A 180 12.32 12.34 -2.44
N ALA A 181 11.99 11.29 -1.66
CA ALA A 181 11.89 11.38 -0.21
C ALA A 181 13.27 11.62 0.41
N MET A 182 13.35 12.50 1.40
CA MET A 182 14.61 12.82 2.08
C MET A 182 14.74 12.02 3.38
N LEU A 183 15.97 11.56 3.65
CA LEU A 183 16.40 10.80 4.81
C LEU A 183 15.80 9.39 4.93
N LEU A 184 14.48 9.29 5.03
CA LEU A 184 13.74 8.05 5.28
C LEU A 184 12.49 7.97 4.41
N PRO A 185 12.05 6.76 4.02
CA PRO A 185 10.80 6.59 3.29
C PRO A 185 9.57 6.89 4.18
N HIS A 186 8.79 7.88 3.77
CA HIS A 186 7.53 8.24 4.42
C HIS A 186 6.43 7.22 4.10
N VAL A 187 5.73 6.73 5.12
CA VAL A 187 4.65 5.73 4.92
C VAL A 187 3.51 6.25 4.04
N GLY A 188 3.20 7.54 4.13
CA GLY A 188 2.15 8.18 3.35
C GLY A 188 2.39 8.18 1.84
N LEU A 189 3.65 8.02 1.38
CA LEU A 189 3.96 7.95 -0.05
C LEU A 189 3.53 6.62 -0.70
N TYR A 190 3.15 5.61 0.08
CA TYR A 190 2.88 4.26 -0.40
C TYR A 190 1.43 3.79 -0.17
N THR A 191 0.53 4.68 0.27
CA THR A 191 -0.85 4.28 0.60
C THR A 191 -1.88 5.35 0.25
N GLY A 192 -3.12 4.92 0.10
CA GLY A 192 -4.27 5.82 0.00
C GLY A 192 -4.24 6.71 -1.24
N ALA A 193 -4.66 7.96 -1.07
CA ALA A 193 -4.79 8.92 -2.17
C ALA A 193 -3.44 9.33 -2.77
N ALA A 194 -2.38 9.33 -1.96
CA ALA A 194 -1.03 9.70 -2.39
C ALA A 194 -0.53 8.92 -3.61
N LEU A 195 -0.98 7.68 -3.81
CA LEU A 195 -0.56 6.88 -4.97
C LEU A 195 -0.93 7.50 -6.33
N ASN A 196 -1.90 8.43 -6.36
CA ASN A 196 -2.23 9.20 -7.56
C ASN A 196 -1.32 10.42 -7.79
N HIS A 197 -0.44 10.73 -6.83
CA HIS A 197 0.31 11.99 -6.75
C HIS A 197 1.83 11.80 -6.72
N VAL A 198 2.32 10.64 -6.30
CA VAL A 198 3.75 10.46 -5.98
C VAL A 198 4.61 10.02 -7.16
N GLY A 199 4.00 9.47 -8.21
CA GLY A 199 4.74 8.86 -9.32
C GLY A 199 5.68 7.76 -8.81
N LYS A 200 6.89 7.67 -9.38
CA LYS A 200 7.92 6.76 -8.87
C LYS A 200 8.69 7.40 -7.71
N VAL A 201 8.71 6.72 -6.56
CA VAL A 201 9.38 7.18 -5.34
C VAL A 201 10.82 6.67 -5.27
N SER A 202 11.75 7.56 -4.90
CA SER A 202 13.13 7.23 -4.50
C SER A 202 13.43 7.85 -3.14
N VAL A 203 14.45 7.35 -2.44
CA VAL A 203 14.87 7.86 -1.13
C VAL A 203 16.33 8.29 -1.20
N ALA A 204 16.62 9.53 -0.79
CA ALA A 204 17.99 10.01 -0.60
C ALA A 204 18.33 10.01 0.90
N SER A 205 19.33 9.23 1.32
CA SER A 205 19.75 9.13 2.73
C SER A 205 20.62 10.31 3.22
N LEU A 206 21.05 11.19 2.30
CA LEU A 206 21.84 12.40 2.57
C LEU A 206 23.11 12.17 3.40
N ASP A 207 23.85 11.09 3.11
CA ASP A 207 25.05 10.64 3.85
C ASP A 207 24.86 10.52 5.38
N THR A 208 23.62 10.44 5.85
CA THR A 208 23.37 10.07 7.24
C THR A 208 23.81 8.62 7.43
N ALA A 209 24.81 8.41 8.28
CA ALA A 209 25.35 7.08 8.52
C ALA A 209 24.20 6.13 8.95
N PRO A 210 24.17 4.85 8.55
CA PRO A 210 23.13 3.90 8.97
C PRO A 210 22.99 3.77 10.51
N ALA A 211 24.03 4.10 11.27
CA ALA A 211 23.97 4.19 12.73
C ALA A 211 23.11 5.36 13.25
N ALA A 212 22.83 6.36 12.41
CA ALA A 212 21.99 7.52 12.75
C ALA A 212 20.50 7.17 12.81
N SER A 213 20.04 6.19 12.03
CA SER A 213 18.67 5.68 12.16
C SER A 213 18.53 4.64 13.27
N ALA A 214 19.63 4.22 13.92
CA ALA A 214 19.59 3.26 15.01
C ALA A 214 18.80 3.83 16.20
N GLY A 215 17.69 3.17 16.55
CA GLY A 215 16.79 3.58 17.63
C GLY A 215 15.53 4.31 17.17
N LEU A 216 15.43 4.69 15.89
CA LEU A 216 14.16 5.16 15.32
C LEU A 216 13.21 3.99 15.19
N GLN A 217 11.97 4.19 15.62
CA GLN A 217 10.93 3.18 15.53
C GLN A 217 10.19 3.33 14.20
N PRO A 218 10.25 2.32 13.30
CA PRO A 218 9.42 2.33 12.10
C PRO A 218 7.95 2.19 12.47
N CYS A 219 7.07 2.70 11.60
CA CYS A 219 5.63 2.57 11.76
C CYS A 219 5.03 1.43 10.93
N ALA A 220 5.76 0.95 9.93
CA ALA A 220 5.40 -0.21 9.13
C ALA A 220 6.63 -0.81 8.43
N HIS A 221 6.51 -2.05 7.96
CA HIS A 221 7.38 -2.64 6.95
C HIS A 221 6.73 -2.50 5.57
N ARG A 222 7.54 -2.30 4.53
CA ARG A 222 7.12 -2.36 3.12
C ARG A 222 7.47 -3.72 2.55
N ALA A 223 6.50 -4.34 1.88
CA ALA A 223 6.66 -5.57 1.13
C ALA A 223 6.51 -5.31 -0.37
N ASP A 224 7.53 -5.67 -1.14
CA ASP A 224 7.55 -5.53 -2.60
C ASP A 224 7.74 -6.88 -3.31
N ALA A 225 7.86 -6.87 -4.64
CA ALA A 225 8.02 -8.06 -5.45
C ALA A 225 9.24 -8.93 -5.06
N ALA A 226 10.34 -8.33 -4.59
CA ALA A 226 11.55 -9.05 -4.20
C ALA A 226 11.36 -9.86 -2.91
N ASP A 227 10.32 -9.56 -2.14
CA ASP A 227 10.03 -10.20 -0.87
C ASP A 227 9.23 -11.49 -1.01
N LEU A 228 8.50 -11.66 -2.10
CA LEU A 228 7.62 -12.83 -2.24
C LEU A 228 8.36 -14.18 -2.06
N PRO A 229 9.55 -14.43 -2.67
CA PRO A 229 10.25 -15.70 -2.53
C PRO A 229 10.60 -16.08 -1.09
N ARG A 230 10.85 -15.10 -0.22
CA ARG A 230 11.20 -15.33 1.20
C ARG A 230 9.97 -15.50 2.10
N LEU A 231 8.80 -15.07 1.64
CA LEU A 231 7.54 -15.14 2.39
C LEU A 231 6.77 -16.44 2.11
N LEU A 232 7.03 -17.11 0.97
CA LEU A 232 6.39 -18.36 0.60
C LEU A 232 7.02 -19.58 1.30
N PRO A 233 6.24 -20.64 1.58
CA PRO A 233 6.78 -21.88 2.12
C PRO A 233 7.70 -22.57 1.09
N GLN A 234 8.84 -23.09 1.53
CA GLN A 234 9.68 -23.98 0.73
C GLN A 234 9.06 -25.38 0.68
N ARG A 235 8.77 -25.89 -0.52
CA ARG A 235 8.16 -27.21 -0.70
C ARG A 235 9.26 -28.26 -0.84
N GLN A 236 9.28 -29.25 0.07
CA GLN A 236 10.17 -30.39 -0.07
C GLN A 236 9.62 -31.38 -1.08
N ARG A 237 10.51 -32.15 -1.72
CA ARG A 237 10.16 -33.09 -2.80
C ARG A 237 9.28 -34.26 -2.36
N ASP A 238 9.27 -34.60 -1.07
CA ASP A 238 8.53 -35.71 -0.47
C ASP A 238 7.15 -35.29 0.08
N TRP A 239 6.73 -34.04 -0.11
CA TRP A 239 5.44 -33.56 0.38
C TRP A 239 4.26 -34.21 -0.35
N HIS A 240 3.27 -34.67 0.42
CA HIS A 240 2.00 -35.19 -0.08
C HIS A 240 0.83 -34.23 0.22
N LYS A 241 -0.32 -34.46 -0.41
CA LYS A 241 -1.52 -33.61 -0.28
C LYS A 241 -1.92 -33.28 1.18
N GLY A 242 -1.85 -34.24 2.10
CA GLY A 242 -2.14 -33.99 3.52
C GLY A 242 -1.22 -32.96 4.20
N ARG A 243 0.06 -32.87 3.80
CA ARG A 243 1.02 -31.91 4.36
C ARG A 243 0.81 -30.48 3.84
N ASN A 244 0.16 -30.35 2.69
CA ASN A 244 -0.29 -29.07 2.14
C ASN A 244 -1.64 -28.61 2.71
N GLY A 245 -2.15 -29.32 3.71
CA GLY A 245 -3.38 -29.04 4.43
C GLY A 245 -4.66 -29.17 3.60
N HIS A 246 -5.77 -29.00 4.30
CA HIS A 246 -7.12 -29.04 3.74
C HIS A 246 -7.85 -27.73 4.04
N VAL A 247 -8.17 -26.98 3.00
CA VAL A 247 -9.01 -25.78 3.09
C VAL A 247 -10.49 -26.16 2.96
N LEU A 248 -11.30 -25.75 3.92
CA LEU A 248 -12.76 -25.78 3.82
C LEU A 248 -13.29 -24.36 3.59
N LEU A 249 -13.87 -24.12 2.41
CA LEU A 249 -14.56 -22.86 2.12
C LEU A 249 -16.06 -23.01 2.36
N LEU A 250 -16.65 -22.04 3.07
CA LEU A 250 -18.07 -21.96 3.37
C LEU A 250 -18.63 -20.65 2.80
N GLY A 251 -19.53 -20.76 1.83
CA GLY A 251 -20.04 -19.58 1.11
C GLY A 251 -20.92 -19.93 -0.10
N GLY A 252 -21.23 -18.90 -0.89
CA GLY A 252 -22.08 -19.02 -2.09
C GLY A 252 -23.54 -19.33 -1.77
N ASP A 253 -24.26 -18.33 -1.29
CA ASP A 253 -25.72 -18.31 -1.21
C ASP A 253 -26.36 -18.16 -2.61
N HIS A 254 -27.68 -18.21 -2.67
CA HIS A 254 -28.45 -18.09 -3.90
C HIS A 254 -27.99 -16.90 -4.76
N GLY A 255 -27.49 -17.18 -5.96
CA GLY A 255 -27.04 -16.17 -6.92
C GLY A 255 -25.57 -15.74 -6.77
N THR A 256 -24.86 -16.19 -5.73
CA THR A 256 -23.48 -15.78 -5.42
C THR A 256 -22.49 -16.94 -5.37
N GLY A 257 -22.85 -18.11 -5.92
CA GLY A 257 -21.98 -19.30 -5.97
C GLY A 257 -20.63 -19.09 -6.67
N GLY A 258 -20.51 -18.08 -7.55
CA GLY A 258 -19.24 -17.73 -8.19
C GLY A 258 -18.16 -17.25 -7.22
N ALA A 259 -18.55 -16.54 -6.15
CA ALA A 259 -17.61 -16.00 -5.16
C ALA A 259 -16.81 -17.13 -4.47
N VAL A 260 -17.52 -18.14 -3.95
CA VAL A 260 -16.86 -19.28 -3.29
C VAL A 260 -16.07 -20.15 -4.26
N LEU A 261 -16.48 -20.21 -5.54
CA LEU A 261 -15.72 -20.91 -6.59
C LEU A 261 -14.38 -20.21 -6.88
N LEU A 262 -14.37 -18.88 -7.02
CA LEU A 262 -13.14 -18.09 -7.23
C LEU A 262 -12.16 -18.29 -6.06
N ALA A 263 -12.65 -18.20 -4.82
CA ALA A 263 -11.85 -18.44 -3.63
C ALA A 263 -11.29 -19.89 -3.60
N ALA A 264 -12.09 -20.88 -3.97
CA ALA A 264 -11.66 -22.28 -4.00
C ALA A 264 -10.57 -22.54 -5.05
N GLN A 265 -10.72 -21.99 -6.26
CA GLN A 265 -9.72 -22.09 -7.32
C GLN A 265 -8.42 -21.38 -6.93
N ALA A 266 -8.51 -20.21 -6.30
CA ALA A 266 -7.35 -19.48 -5.81
C ALA A 266 -6.59 -20.28 -4.74
N ALA A 267 -7.29 -20.91 -3.79
CA ALA A 267 -6.68 -21.78 -2.78
C ALA A 267 -5.89 -22.95 -3.40
N LEU A 268 -6.45 -23.61 -4.41
CA LEU A 268 -5.75 -24.65 -5.17
C LEU A 268 -4.50 -24.10 -5.88
N ARG A 269 -4.63 -22.95 -6.54
CA ARG A 269 -3.52 -22.30 -7.27
C ARG A 269 -2.41 -21.81 -6.36
N SER A 270 -2.73 -21.48 -5.11
CA SER A 270 -1.78 -21.08 -4.06
C SER A 270 -1.18 -22.25 -3.30
N GLY A 271 -1.51 -23.50 -3.65
CA GLY A 271 -0.80 -24.69 -3.17
C GLY A 271 -1.50 -25.51 -2.08
N ALA A 272 -2.78 -25.24 -1.77
CA ALA A 272 -3.56 -26.08 -0.87
C ALA A 272 -3.59 -27.54 -1.36
N GLY A 273 -3.45 -28.50 -0.42
CA GLY A 273 -3.41 -29.92 -0.76
C GLY A 273 -4.77 -30.51 -1.11
N LEU A 274 -5.80 -30.07 -0.38
CA LEU A 274 -7.19 -30.46 -0.55
C LEU A 274 -8.07 -29.21 -0.38
N VAL A 275 -9.15 -29.13 -1.17
CA VAL A 275 -10.13 -28.05 -1.07
C VAL A 275 -11.54 -28.62 -1.06
N SER A 276 -12.28 -28.37 0.02
CA SER A 276 -13.71 -28.65 0.14
C SER A 276 -14.51 -27.36 0.07
N VAL A 277 -15.69 -27.42 -0.53
CA VAL A 277 -16.61 -26.28 -0.61
C VAL A 277 -17.98 -26.67 -0.08
N GLY A 278 -18.36 -26.09 1.06
CA GLY A 278 -19.73 -26.13 1.56
C GLY A 278 -20.53 -24.95 1.01
N THR A 279 -21.53 -25.23 0.18
CA THR A 279 -22.37 -24.21 -0.47
C THR A 279 -23.83 -24.66 -0.55
N ARG A 280 -24.71 -23.91 -1.23
CA ARG A 280 -26.06 -24.36 -1.56
C ARG A 280 -26.03 -25.53 -2.53
N ARG A 281 -26.89 -26.55 -2.30
CA ARG A 281 -27.01 -27.74 -3.18
C ARG A 281 -27.05 -27.42 -4.67
N LEU A 282 -27.73 -26.34 -5.05
CA LEU A 282 -27.93 -25.97 -6.44
C LEU A 282 -26.62 -25.58 -7.16
N HIS A 283 -25.59 -25.13 -6.43
CA HIS A 283 -24.30 -24.76 -7.00
C HIS A 283 -23.35 -25.96 -7.15
N VAL A 284 -23.57 -27.06 -6.41
CA VAL A 284 -22.64 -28.20 -6.37
C VAL A 284 -22.33 -28.74 -7.79
N PRO A 285 -23.31 -29.01 -8.67
CA PRO A 285 -23.00 -29.48 -10.02
C PRO A 285 -22.20 -28.47 -10.85
N ALA A 286 -22.52 -27.18 -10.75
CA ALA A 286 -21.83 -26.12 -11.50
C ALA A 286 -20.37 -25.95 -11.06
N LEU A 287 -20.11 -25.99 -9.74
CA LEU A 287 -18.76 -25.95 -9.19
C LEU A 287 -17.92 -27.13 -9.69
N LEU A 288 -18.47 -28.35 -9.63
CA LEU A 288 -17.76 -29.57 -10.07
C LEU A 288 -17.56 -29.62 -11.59
N ALA A 289 -18.46 -29.03 -12.38
CA ALA A 289 -18.27 -28.89 -13.82
C ALA A 289 -17.14 -27.91 -14.16
N GLN A 290 -16.98 -26.85 -13.37
CA GLN A 290 -15.98 -25.81 -13.65
C GLN A 290 -14.61 -26.11 -13.03
N CYS A 291 -14.56 -26.84 -11.92
CA CYS A 291 -13.34 -27.26 -11.23
C CYS A 291 -13.56 -28.63 -10.57
N PRO A 292 -13.33 -29.74 -11.30
CA PRO A 292 -13.59 -31.10 -10.79
C PRO A 292 -12.67 -31.52 -9.64
N GLU A 293 -11.57 -30.79 -9.40
CA GLU A 293 -10.65 -31.01 -8.28
C GLU A 293 -11.28 -30.67 -6.91
N LEU A 294 -12.41 -29.94 -6.89
CA LEU A 294 -13.09 -29.53 -5.67
C LEU A 294 -13.92 -30.67 -5.05
N MET A 295 -13.92 -30.74 -3.72
CA MET A 295 -14.88 -31.55 -2.96
C MET A 295 -16.08 -30.69 -2.54
N ALA A 296 -17.01 -30.44 -3.47
CA ALA A 296 -18.19 -29.62 -3.22
C ALA A 296 -19.35 -30.40 -2.59
N PHE A 297 -20.09 -29.80 -1.66
CA PHE A 297 -21.24 -30.42 -0.99
C PHE A 297 -22.31 -29.40 -0.53
N ASP A 298 -23.53 -29.89 -0.26
CA ASP A 298 -24.60 -29.07 0.34
C ASP A 298 -24.33 -28.86 1.83
N ALA A 299 -24.04 -27.62 2.22
CA ALA A 299 -23.70 -27.26 3.58
C ALA A 299 -24.85 -27.44 4.59
N ARG A 300 -26.09 -27.69 4.14
CA ARG A 300 -27.21 -28.05 5.01
C ARG A 300 -27.11 -29.47 5.58
N GLN A 301 -26.26 -30.31 5.00
CA GLN A 301 -26.03 -31.66 5.51
C GLN A 301 -25.14 -31.61 6.75
N GLY A 302 -25.75 -31.38 7.92
CA GLY A 302 -25.06 -31.23 9.21
C GLY A 302 -23.98 -32.27 9.48
N PRO A 303 -24.24 -33.59 9.36
CA PRO A 303 -23.23 -34.62 9.58
C PRO A 303 -22.03 -34.52 8.63
N LEU A 304 -22.28 -34.18 7.35
CA LEU A 304 -21.20 -34.02 6.37
C LEU A 304 -20.39 -32.74 6.64
N LEU A 305 -21.05 -31.63 6.98
CA LEU A 305 -20.38 -30.40 7.38
C LEU A 305 -19.47 -30.64 8.59
N GLN A 306 -19.96 -31.33 9.62
CA GLN A 306 -19.16 -31.67 10.79
C GLN A 306 -17.96 -32.55 10.42
N ALA A 307 -18.16 -33.57 9.58
CA ALA A 307 -17.06 -34.40 9.10
C ALA A 307 -16.02 -33.59 8.31
N ARG A 308 -16.44 -32.60 7.51
CA ARG A 308 -15.54 -31.71 6.78
C ARG A 308 -14.81 -30.72 7.68
N LEU A 309 -15.46 -30.18 8.70
CA LEU A 309 -14.82 -29.36 9.72
C LEU A 309 -13.74 -30.17 10.45
N SER A 310 -14.04 -31.39 10.89
CA SER A 310 -13.06 -32.24 11.57
C SER A 310 -11.85 -32.66 10.71
N ALA A 311 -12.01 -32.72 9.38
CA ALA A 311 -10.92 -33.04 8.46
C ALA A 311 -10.11 -31.81 8.00
N ALA A 312 -10.68 -30.61 8.12
CA ALA A 312 -10.08 -29.39 7.63
C ALA A 312 -8.89 -28.94 8.50
N THR A 313 -7.90 -28.35 7.85
CA THR A 313 -6.80 -27.63 8.51
C THR A 313 -7.15 -26.16 8.71
N VAL A 314 -7.92 -25.58 7.78
CA VAL A 314 -8.28 -24.15 7.76
C VAL A 314 -9.71 -24.00 7.26
N VAL A 315 -10.44 -23.05 7.83
CA VAL A 315 -11.76 -22.63 7.35
C VAL A 315 -11.67 -21.23 6.76
N ALA A 316 -12.23 -21.04 5.56
CA ALA A 316 -12.49 -19.72 4.99
C ALA A 316 -14.00 -19.52 4.87
N LEU A 317 -14.52 -18.41 5.39
CA LEU A 317 -15.96 -18.14 5.46
C LEU A 317 -16.25 -16.73 4.97
N GLY A 318 -17.28 -16.61 4.13
CA GLY A 318 -17.83 -15.31 3.77
C GLY A 318 -18.06 -15.03 2.28
N PRO A 319 -17.20 -15.46 1.34
CA PRO A 319 -17.40 -15.25 -0.09
C PRO A 319 -18.81 -15.64 -0.57
N GLY A 320 -19.63 -14.62 -0.85
CA GLY A 320 -21.03 -14.76 -1.24
C GLY A 320 -21.94 -15.44 -0.22
N LEU A 321 -21.60 -15.48 1.07
CA LEU A 321 -22.34 -16.25 2.09
C LEU A 321 -23.76 -15.72 2.35
N GLY A 322 -24.02 -14.43 2.11
CA GLY A 322 -25.24 -13.76 2.54
C GLY A 322 -25.30 -13.57 4.06
N GLN A 323 -26.42 -13.06 4.55
CA GLN A 323 -26.62 -12.73 5.98
C GLN A 323 -27.91 -13.35 6.56
N GLN A 324 -28.48 -14.32 5.86
CA GLN A 324 -29.71 -15.00 6.24
C GLN A 324 -29.43 -16.12 7.27
N PRO A 325 -30.44 -16.76 7.89
CA PRO A 325 -30.22 -17.77 8.94
C PRO A 325 -29.29 -18.93 8.55
N TRP A 326 -29.22 -19.28 7.26
CA TRP A 326 -28.25 -20.25 6.75
C TRP A 326 -26.79 -19.78 6.94
N ALA A 327 -26.52 -18.51 6.63
CA ALA A 327 -25.22 -17.88 6.82
C ALA A 327 -24.85 -17.79 8.31
N GLU A 328 -25.81 -17.40 9.16
CA GLU A 328 -25.61 -17.34 10.61
C GLU A 328 -25.23 -18.71 11.19
N ALA A 329 -25.91 -19.78 10.74
CA ALA A 329 -25.63 -21.14 11.19
C ALA A 329 -24.23 -21.64 10.76
N LEU A 330 -23.78 -21.28 9.56
CA LEU A 330 -22.42 -21.60 9.10
C LEU A 330 -21.37 -20.78 9.83
N TYR A 331 -21.64 -19.50 10.07
CA TYR A 331 -20.77 -18.62 10.84
C TYR A 331 -20.55 -19.15 12.26
N ALA A 332 -21.64 -19.49 12.97
CA ALA A 332 -21.55 -20.04 14.31
C ALA A 332 -20.69 -21.32 14.35
N GLN A 333 -20.93 -22.27 13.45
CA GLN A 333 -20.16 -23.51 13.37
C GLN A 333 -18.68 -23.27 13.04
N ALA A 334 -18.38 -22.37 12.07
CA ALA A 334 -17.01 -22.06 11.69
C ALA A 334 -16.24 -21.40 12.85
N THR A 335 -16.84 -20.45 13.56
CA THR A 335 -16.19 -19.77 14.69
C THR A 335 -16.01 -20.67 15.92
N GLN A 336 -16.84 -21.71 16.08
CA GLN A 336 -16.75 -22.67 17.18
C GLN A 336 -15.81 -23.85 16.90
N ALA A 337 -15.40 -24.06 15.65
CA ALA A 337 -14.60 -25.21 15.24
C ALA A 337 -13.15 -25.20 15.78
N ALA A 338 -12.69 -24.10 16.40
CA ALA A 338 -11.34 -23.92 16.90
C ALA A 338 -10.23 -24.20 15.86
N LEU A 339 -10.53 -23.94 14.59
CA LEU A 339 -9.59 -24.02 13.47
C LEU A 339 -9.09 -22.63 13.08
N PRO A 340 -7.90 -22.50 12.47
CA PRO A 340 -7.50 -21.28 11.79
C PRO A 340 -8.59 -20.83 10.82
N LEU A 341 -8.96 -19.55 10.92
CA LEU A 341 -10.14 -18.99 10.27
C LEU A 341 -9.77 -17.77 9.42
N VAL A 342 -10.24 -17.73 8.18
CA VAL A 342 -10.22 -16.54 7.31
C VAL A 342 -11.64 -16.04 7.15
N LEU A 343 -11.91 -14.79 7.55
CA LEU A 343 -13.19 -14.11 7.35
C LEU A 343 -13.07 -13.02 6.30
N ASP A 344 -14.02 -13.03 5.37
CA ASP A 344 -14.17 -12.02 4.32
C ASP A 344 -15.66 -11.69 4.11
N ALA A 345 -15.94 -10.61 3.37
CA ALA A 345 -17.26 -10.28 2.85
C ALA A 345 -18.39 -10.44 3.89
N ASP A 346 -19.36 -11.31 3.62
CA ASP A 346 -20.51 -11.51 4.51
C ASP A 346 -20.15 -12.14 5.86
N GLY A 347 -19.03 -12.86 5.96
CA GLY A 347 -18.48 -13.29 7.26
C GLY A 347 -18.10 -12.10 8.13
N LEU A 348 -17.54 -11.03 7.52
CA LEU A 348 -17.25 -9.77 8.20
C LEU A 348 -18.53 -8.98 8.52
N ASN A 349 -19.55 -9.04 7.67
CA ASN A 349 -20.86 -8.43 7.95
C ASN A 349 -21.52 -9.04 9.19
N LEU A 350 -21.48 -10.38 9.30
CA LEU A 350 -21.98 -11.10 10.48
C LEU A 350 -21.17 -10.78 11.73
N LEU A 351 -19.84 -10.65 11.60
CA LEU A 351 -18.97 -10.20 12.70
C LEU A 351 -19.27 -8.74 13.11
N ALA A 352 -19.59 -7.85 12.18
CA ALA A 352 -19.99 -6.49 12.49
C ALA A 352 -21.34 -6.43 13.23
N ALA A 353 -22.30 -7.28 12.85
CA ALA A 353 -23.60 -7.38 13.49
C ALA A 353 -23.53 -8.01 14.89
N ARG A 354 -22.61 -8.97 15.11
CA ARG A 354 -22.36 -9.62 16.41
C ARG A 354 -20.85 -9.60 16.73
N PRO A 355 -20.32 -8.44 17.18
CA PRO A 355 -18.89 -8.30 17.45
C PRO A 355 -18.40 -9.28 18.52
N GLN A 356 -17.33 -10.00 18.21
CA GLN A 356 -16.61 -10.86 19.14
C GLN A 356 -15.13 -10.85 18.79
N GLN A 357 -14.25 -11.08 19.76
CA GLN A 357 -12.84 -11.28 19.49
C GLN A 357 -12.60 -12.65 18.85
N LEU A 358 -11.71 -12.69 17.86
CA LEU A 358 -11.37 -13.90 17.11
C LEU A 358 -9.84 -14.03 17.05
N PRO A 359 -9.17 -14.34 18.18
CA PRO A 359 -7.72 -14.46 18.21
C PRO A 359 -7.24 -15.55 17.25
N GLY A 360 -6.21 -15.22 16.46
CA GLY A 360 -5.66 -16.13 15.45
C GLY A 360 -6.43 -16.20 14.12
N ALA A 361 -7.60 -15.56 14.01
CA ALA A 361 -8.28 -15.40 12.73
C ALA A 361 -7.60 -14.35 11.84
N ILE A 362 -7.85 -14.41 10.54
CA ILE A 362 -7.47 -13.41 9.54
C ILE A 362 -8.75 -12.76 9.02
N LEU A 363 -8.89 -11.45 9.23
CA LEU A 363 -9.99 -10.64 8.70
C LEU A 363 -9.49 -9.90 7.46
N THR A 364 -10.28 -9.85 6.40
CA THR A 364 -9.86 -9.22 5.13
C THR A 364 -10.75 -8.05 4.68
N PRO A 365 -11.06 -7.06 5.54
CA PRO A 365 -12.03 -6.02 5.19
C PRO A 365 -11.55 -5.07 4.09
N HIS A 366 -12.44 -4.71 3.17
CA HIS A 366 -12.29 -3.51 2.35
C HIS A 366 -12.67 -2.24 3.17
N PRO A 367 -12.42 -1.01 2.69
CA PRO A 367 -12.65 0.19 3.50
C PRO A 367 -14.09 0.36 4.02
N GLY A 368 -15.10 0.04 3.21
CA GLY A 368 -16.50 -0.03 3.67
C GLY A 368 -16.80 -1.12 4.73
N GLU A 369 -16.18 -2.30 4.65
CA GLU A 369 -16.28 -3.34 5.69
C GLU A 369 -15.59 -2.93 6.97
N ALA A 370 -14.39 -2.36 6.87
CA ALA A 370 -13.64 -1.80 7.99
C ALA A 370 -14.46 -0.71 8.69
N ALA A 371 -15.08 0.19 7.92
CA ALA A 371 -15.96 1.24 8.45
C ALA A 371 -17.13 0.64 9.24
N ARG A 372 -17.80 -0.39 8.70
CA ARG A 372 -18.88 -1.10 9.40
C ARG A 372 -18.40 -1.81 10.68
N LEU A 373 -17.27 -2.50 10.63
CA LEU A 373 -16.67 -3.18 11.77
C LEU A 373 -16.29 -2.19 12.89
N LEU A 374 -15.78 -1.00 12.54
CA LEU A 374 -15.36 0.03 13.50
C LEU A 374 -16.50 0.95 13.96
N GLY A 375 -17.59 1.04 13.21
CA GLY A 375 -18.59 2.11 13.38
C GLY A 375 -18.09 3.47 12.89
N TRP A 376 -17.18 3.48 11.91
CA TRP A 376 -16.60 4.69 11.31
C TRP A 376 -17.26 4.98 9.95
N SER A 377 -16.96 6.15 9.37
CA SER A 377 -17.24 6.39 7.95
C SER A 377 -16.11 5.82 7.08
N THR A 378 -16.42 5.45 5.84
CA THR A 378 -15.37 5.02 4.88
C THR A 378 -14.35 6.12 4.62
N ALA A 379 -14.77 7.39 4.62
CA ALA A 379 -13.86 8.52 4.50
C ALA A 379 -12.87 8.60 5.68
N ALA A 380 -13.32 8.35 6.91
CA ALA A 380 -12.45 8.32 8.09
C ALA A 380 -11.42 7.18 8.01
N VAL A 381 -11.84 5.99 7.57
CA VAL A 381 -10.92 4.86 7.32
C VAL A 381 -9.86 5.21 6.27
N GLN A 382 -10.24 5.90 5.20
CA GLN A 382 -9.30 6.26 4.13
C GLN A 382 -8.42 7.45 4.48
N ALA A 383 -8.85 8.33 5.39
CA ALA A 383 -8.07 9.47 5.85
C ALA A 383 -6.87 9.04 6.73
N ASP A 384 -7.01 7.96 7.49
CA ASP A 384 -5.90 7.33 8.23
C ASP A 384 -6.08 5.80 8.28
N ARG A 385 -5.55 5.14 7.24
CA ARG A 385 -5.65 3.68 7.08
C ARG A 385 -4.86 2.92 8.15
N LEU A 386 -3.75 3.49 8.64
CA LEU A 386 -2.94 2.86 9.71
C LEU A 386 -3.68 2.88 11.04
N ALA A 387 -4.31 4.01 11.39
CA ALA A 387 -5.14 4.10 12.59
C ALA A 387 -6.35 3.16 12.51
N ALA A 388 -7.02 3.08 11.36
CA ALA A 388 -8.11 2.14 11.15
C ALA A 388 -7.67 0.68 11.30
N LEU A 389 -6.50 0.32 10.74
CA LEU A 389 -5.93 -1.02 10.88
C LEU A 389 -5.66 -1.35 12.36
N GLN A 390 -5.02 -0.44 13.09
CA GLN A 390 -4.72 -0.63 14.51
C GLN A 390 -6.00 -0.84 15.31
N ALA A 391 -7.02 -0.01 15.10
CA ALA A 391 -8.31 -0.14 15.78
C ALA A 391 -9.00 -1.49 15.48
N LEU A 392 -8.90 -2.00 14.25
CA LEU A 392 -9.43 -3.32 13.89
C LEU A 392 -8.68 -4.44 14.61
N VAL A 393 -7.35 -4.39 14.60
CA VAL A 393 -6.49 -5.38 15.27
C VAL A 393 -6.78 -5.40 16.78
N GLU A 394 -6.88 -4.25 17.42
CA GLU A 394 -7.18 -4.13 18.85
C GLU A 394 -8.58 -4.62 19.20
N ARG A 395 -9.59 -4.24 18.39
CA ARG A 395 -10.99 -4.62 18.64
C ARG A 395 -11.22 -6.13 18.54
N TYR A 396 -10.64 -6.76 17.52
CA TYR A 396 -10.93 -8.17 17.21
C TYR A 396 -9.83 -9.14 17.68
N GLN A 397 -8.67 -8.64 18.10
CA GLN A 397 -7.49 -9.44 18.47
C GLN A 397 -7.04 -10.39 17.34
N SER A 398 -7.33 -10.02 16.10
CA SER A 398 -7.09 -10.83 14.89
C SER A 398 -6.00 -10.23 14.01
N VAL A 399 -5.49 -11.03 13.08
CA VAL A 399 -4.73 -10.51 11.94
C VAL A 399 -5.72 -9.82 10.99
N VAL A 400 -5.37 -8.65 10.47
CA VAL A 400 -6.24 -7.87 9.59
C VAL A 400 -5.51 -7.53 8.32
N VAL A 401 -6.11 -7.82 7.16
CA VAL A 401 -5.72 -7.33 5.85
C VAL A 401 -6.71 -6.24 5.44
N LEU A 402 -6.36 -4.99 5.69
CA LEU A 402 -7.15 -3.84 5.25
C LEU A 402 -6.90 -3.58 3.75
N LYS A 403 -7.85 -4.03 2.93
CA LYS A 403 -7.76 -3.97 1.46
C LYS A 403 -7.80 -2.52 0.95
N GLY A 404 -7.19 -2.29 -0.21
CA GLY A 404 -7.17 -1.01 -0.92
C GLY A 404 -5.80 -0.68 -1.48
N ALA A 405 -5.66 0.51 -2.07
CA ALA A 405 -4.40 0.99 -2.65
C ALA A 405 -3.35 1.16 -1.52
N GLY A 406 -2.23 0.43 -1.63
CA GLY A 406 -1.33 0.20 -0.49
C GLY A 406 -2.05 -0.57 0.62
N SER A 407 -2.38 -1.84 0.35
CA SER A 407 -3.08 -2.68 1.33
C SER A 407 -2.21 -2.87 2.58
N LEU A 408 -2.84 -2.86 3.76
CA LEU A 408 -2.14 -2.97 5.03
C LEU A 408 -2.43 -4.30 5.71
N VAL A 409 -1.41 -4.94 6.29
CA VAL A 409 -1.55 -6.15 7.10
C VAL A 409 -1.08 -5.87 8.52
N GLY A 410 -1.97 -6.03 9.50
CA GLY A 410 -1.70 -5.79 10.92
C GLY A 410 -2.00 -7.03 11.75
N ALA A 411 -1.33 -7.15 12.90
CA ALA A 411 -1.58 -8.19 13.88
C ALA A 411 -1.26 -7.68 15.30
N PRO A 412 -1.81 -8.30 16.36
CA PRO A 412 -1.53 -7.89 17.72
C PRO A 412 -0.02 -7.90 18.01
N GLN A 413 0.49 -6.84 18.62
CA GLN A 413 1.89 -6.69 19.04
C GLN A 413 2.92 -6.82 17.90
N ALA A 414 2.50 -6.62 16.65
CA ALA A 414 3.39 -6.63 15.48
C ALA A 414 3.31 -5.31 14.73
N LEU A 415 4.44 -4.90 14.15
CA LEU A 415 4.46 -3.76 13.23
C LEU A 415 3.61 -4.07 11.98
N PRO A 416 2.79 -3.12 11.51
CA PRO A 416 2.06 -3.24 10.27
C PRO A 416 2.95 -3.50 9.06
N TRP A 417 2.37 -4.09 8.02
CA TRP A 417 2.99 -4.29 6.72
C TRP A 417 2.18 -3.57 5.65
N LEU A 418 2.87 -2.85 4.77
CA LEU A 418 2.31 -2.23 3.59
C LEU A 418 2.68 -3.07 2.37
N ILE A 419 1.68 -3.45 1.59
CA ILE A 419 1.86 -4.18 0.34
C ILE A 419 2.01 -3.17 -0.79
N ASP A 420 3.23 -3.05 -1.32
CA ASP A 420 3.58 -2.15 -2.42
C ASP A 420 3.54 -2.91 -3.75
N ALA A 421 2.33 -3.36 -4.08
CA ALA A 421 1.99 -4.04 -5.31
C ALA A 421 0.48 -3.89 -5.57
N GLY A 422 0.06 -4.22 -6.78
CA GLY A 422 -1.32 -4.13 -7.22
C GLY A 422 -1.56 -2.91 -8.11
N ASN A 423 -2.68 -2.94 -8.82
CA ASN A 423 -3.01 -1.94 -9.84
C ASN A 423 -4.51 -1.60 -9.84
N PRO A 424 -4.92 -0.49 -10.49
CA PRO A 424 -6.31 -0.06 -10.55
C PRO A 424 -7.27 -1.08 -11.19
N GLY A 425 -6.79 -1.94 -12.09
CA GLY A 425 -7.59 -2.99 -12.72
C GLY A 425 -8.17 -4.00 -11.73
N MET A 426 -7.57 -4.10 -10.54
CA MET A 426 -8.05 -4.98 -9.48
C MET A 426 -9.35 -4.51 -8.81
N ALA A 427 -9.84 -3.30 -9.12
CA ALA A 427 -11.05 -2.72 -8.58
C ALA A 427 -12.33 -3.31 -9.21
N VAL A 428 -12.46 -4.64 -9.19
CA VAL A 428 -13.61 -5.39 -9.71
C VAL A 428 -14.16 -6.37 -8.66
N GLY A 429 -15.46 -6.65 -8.76
CA GLY A 429 -16.12 -7.63 -7.88
C GLY A 429 -15.47 -9.02 -8.00
N GLY A 430 -15.29 -9.70 -6.87
CA GLY A 430 -14.68 -11.04 -6.81
C GLY A 430 -13.16 -11.06 -6.56
N MET A 431 -12.49 -9.91 -6.62
CA MET A 431 -11.04 -9.85 -6.34
C MET A 431 -10.72 -10.20 -4.87
N GLY A 432 -11.60 -9.79 -3.94
CA GLY A 432 -11.50 -10.19 -2.53
C GLY A 432 -11.64 -11.71 -2.32
N ASP A 433 -12.51 -12.37 -3.10
CA ASP A 433 -12.70 -13.81 -2.99
C ASP A 433 -11.42 -14.58 -3.36
N VAL A 434 -10.73 -14.13 -4.42
CA VAL A 434 -9.42 -14.67 -4.81
C VAL A 434 -8.42 -14.49 -3.68
N LEU A 435 -8.31 -13.28 -3.10
CA LEU A 435 -7.42 -13.02 -1.96
C LEU A 435 -7.70 -13.95 -0.77
N THR A 436 -8.98 -14.16 -0.43
CA THR A 436 -9.40 -15.08 0.64
C THR A 436 -8.93 -16.51 0.37
N GLY A 437 -9.09 -16.98 -0.86
CA GLY A 437 -8.58 -18.29 -1.28
C GLY A 437 -7.05 -18.40 -1.18
N VAL A 438 -6.32 -17.39 -1.66
CA VAL A 438 -4.86 -17.33 -1.58
C VAL A 438 -4.38 -17.44 -0.13
N ILE A 439 -4.93 -16.61 0.77
CA ILE A 439 -4.56 -16.59 2.18
C ILE A 439 -4.89 -17.94 2.84
N ALA A 440 -6.08 -18.49 2.60
CA ALA A 440 -6.47 -19.78 3.16
C ALA A 440 -5.58 -20.93 2.69
N GLY A 441 -5.19 -20.93 1.41
CA GLY A 441 -4.29 -21.92 0.84
C GLY A 441 -2.89 -21.87 1.45
N LEU A 442 -2.35 -20.66 1.69
CA LEU A 442 -1.06 -20.48 2.36
C LEU A 442 -1.13 -20.83 3.86
N LEU A 443 -2.22 -20.49 4.53
CA LEU A 443 -2.46 -20.84 5.93
C LEU A 443 -2.52 -22.37 6.10
N ALA A 444 -3.16 -23.09 5.17
CA ALA A 444 -3.24 -24.55 5.21
C ALA A 444 -1.88 -25.24 5.02
N GLN A 445 -0.90 -24.56 4.44
CA GLN A 445 0.47 -25.05 4.28
C GLN A 445 1.33 -24.88 5.56
N GLY A 446 0.74 -24.39 6.66
CA GLY A 446 1.40 -24.30 7.96
C GLY A 446 2.04 -22.95 8.27
N LEU A 447 1.79 -21.92 7.46
CA LEU A 447 2.18 -20.55 7.80
C LEU A 447 1.37 -20.06 9.00
N SER A 448 1.96 -19.22 9.85
CA SER A 448 1.19 -18.51 10.88
C SER A 448 0.18 -17.55 10.24
N PRO A 449 -0.90 -17.16 10.94
CA PRO A 449 -1.89 -16.23 10.39
C PRO A 449 -1.29 -14.95 9.81
N LEU A 450 -0.32 -14.35 10.50
CA LEU A 450 0.38 -13.16 10.02
C LEU A 450 1.28 -13.47 8.81
N GLN A 451 1.98 -14.62 8.78
CA GLN A 451 2.76 -15.04 7.61
C GLN A 451 1.86 -15.24 6.37
N ALA A 452 0.75 -15.97 6.52
CA ALA A 452 -0.19 -16.25 5.45
C ALA A 452 -0.86 -14.98 4.91
N ALA A 453 -1.26 -14.06 5.80
CA ALA A 453 -1.86 -12.78 5.41
C ALA A 453 -0.89 -11.90 4.59
N ARG A 454 0.38 -11.77 5.03
CA ARG A 454 1.39 -10.99 4.32
C ARG A 454 1.76 -11.60 2.97
N ALA A 455 2.12 -12.88 2.97
CA ALA A 455 2.51 -13.60 1.76
C ALA A 455 1.33 -13.65 0.76
N GLY A 456 0.11 -13.87 1.26
CA GLY A 456 -1.07 -13.95 0.43
C GLY A 456 -1.49 -12.62 -0.17
N ALA A 457 -1.46 -11.54 0.60
CA ALA A 457 -1.75 -10.20 0.08
C ALA A 457 -0.74 -9.77 -0.99
N LEU A 458 0.55 -10.02 -0.77
CA LEU A 458 1.59 -9.72 -1.77
C LEU A 458 1.46 -10.60 -3.02
N LEU A 459 1.30 -11.91 -2.86
CA LEU A 459 1.11 -12.86 -3.98
C LEU A 459 -0.09 -12.47 -4.85
N HIS A 460 -1.20 -12.14 -4.20
CA HIS A 460 -2.43 -11.69 -4.86
C HIS A 460 -2.22 -10.40 -5.65
N ALA A 461 -1.60 -9.39 -5.04
CA ALA A 461 -1.32 -8.11 -5.68
C ALA A 461 -0.40 -8.25 -6.90
N LEU A 462 0.70 -9.01 -6.77
CA LEU A 462 1.64 -9.28 -7.86
C LEU A 462 1.02 -10.12 -8.98
N ALA A 463 0.09 -11.03 -8.66
CA ALA A 463 -0.66 -11.76 -9.67
C ALA A 463 -1.59 -10.81 -10.44
N GLY A 464 -2.20 -9.84 -9.76
CA GLY A 464 -2.97 -8.76 -10.38
C GLY A 464 -2.12 -7.90 -11.30
N ASP A 465 -0.90 -7.54 -10.90
CA ASP A 465 0.01 -6.75 -11.75
C ASP A 465 0.43 -7.50 -13.02
N ARG A 466 0.71 -8.81 -12.89
CA ARG A 466 1.01 -9.64 -14.06
C ARG A 466 -0.19 -9.85 -14.97
N ALA A 467 -1.39 -9.98 -14.42
CA ALA A 467 -2.62 -10.11 -15.19
C ALA A 467 -2.94 -8.82 -15.96
N ALA A 468 -2.75 -7.66 -15.33
CA ALA A 468 -3.00 -6.37 -15.95
C ALA A 468 -1.99 -6.05 -17.07
N GLY A 469 -0.69 -6.31 -16.84
CA GLY A 469 0.36 -5.85 -17.75
C GLY A 469 0.22 -4.34 -18.02
N ASN A 470 0.06 -3.97 -19.30
CA ASN A 470 -0.18 -2.57 -19.70
C ASN A 470 -1.67 -2.25 -19.95
N GLN A 471 -2.59 -3.17 -19.63
CA GLN A 471 -4.02 -3.10 -19.93
C GLN A 471 -4.86 -3.42 -18.69
N PRO A 472 -4.93 -2.53 -17.68
CA PRO A 472 -5.63 -2.80 -16.43
C PRO A 472 -7.17 -2.83 -16.58
N CYS A 473 -7.74 -2.21 -17.61
CA CYS A 473 -9.19 -2.17 -17.82
C CYS A 473 -9.73 -3.51 -18.35
N GLY A 474 -10.82 -4.02 -17.75
CA GLY A 474 -11.47 -5.25 -18.17
C GLY A 474 -10.92 -6.53 -17.53
N MET A 475 -9.95 -6.41 -16.62
CA MET A 475 -9.41 -7.53 -15.86
C MET A 475 -10.50 -8.21 -15.02
N MET A 476 -10.53 -9.54 -15.05
CA MET A 476 -11.41 -10.38 -14.24
C MET A 476 -10.62 -11.05 -13.10
N PRO A 477 -11.25 -11.36 -11.95
CA PRO A 477 -10.57 -12.08 -10.87
C PRO A 477 -9.96 -13.43 -11.30
N SER A 478 -10.59 -14.12 -12.26
CA SER A 478 -10.09 -15.38 -12.82
C SER A 478 -8.75 -15.23 -13.55
N ASP A 479 -8.43 -14.04 -14.05
CA ASP A 479 -7.19 -13.78 -14.79
C ASP A 479 -5.97 -13.88 -13.87
N LEU A 480 -6.15 -13.75 -12.55
CA LEU A 480 -5.07 -13.94 -11.58
C LEU A 480 -4.67 -15.42 -11.44
N LEU A 481 -5.57 -16.37 -11.70
CA LEU A 481 -5.36 -17.80 -11.38
C LEU A 481 -4.11 -18.42 -12.05
N PRO A 482 -3.80 -18.15 -13.33
CA PRO A 482 -2.55 -18.61 -13.95
C PRO A 482 -1.32 -17.97 -13.31
N HIS A 483 -1.37 -16.67 -13.01
CA HIS A 483 -0.24 -15.93 -12.44
C HIS A 483 0.04 -16.30 -10.99
N LEU A 484 -1.01 -16.60 -10.20
CA LEU A 484 -0.88 -17.15 -8.85
C LEU A 484 -0.04 -18.44 -8.87
N ARG A 485 -0.31 -19.34 -9.80
CA ARG A 485 0.47 -20.58 -9.95
C ARG A 485 1.94 -20.27 -10.24
N VAL A 486 2.24 -19.36 -11.15
CA VAL A 486 3.64 -19.03 -11.50
C VAL A 486 4.35 -18.40 -10.31
N LEU A 487 3.75 -17.40 -9.67
CA LEU A 487 4.33 -16.65 -8.56
C LEU A 487 4.46 -17.48 -7.27
N ALA A 488 3.57 -18.45 -7.05
CA ALA A 488 3.69 -19.39 -5.94
C ALA A 488 4.85 -20.40 -6.10
N ASN A 489 5.55 -20.41 -7.24
CA ASN A 489 6.71 -21.26 -7.51
C ASN A 489 7.97 -20.41 -7.81
N PRO A 490 8.50 -19.66 -6.82
CA PRO A 490 9.58 -18.68 -7.04
C PRO A 490 10.90 -19.30 -7.51
N GLU A 491 11.13 -20.60 -7.24
CA GLU A 491 12.35 -21.32 -7.66
C GLU A 491 12.40 -21.60 -9.18
N VAL A 492 11.25 -21.56 -9.87
CA VAL A 492 11.14 -21.82 -11.30
C VAL A 492 11.31 -20.53 -12.14
N VAL A 493 11.26 -19.36 -11.49
CA VAL A 493 11.28 -18.04 -12.14
C VAL A 493 12.67 -17.38 -12.10
N ARG A 494 13.72 -18.11 -11.69
CA ARG A 494 15.10 -17.63 -11.65
C ARG A 494 15.89 -17.96 -12.91
#